data_AF-A0A328NRM3-F1
#
_entry.id   AF-A0A328NRM3-F1
#
_cell.length_a   1.000
_cell.length_b   1.000
_cell.length_c   1.000
_cell.angle_alpha   90.00
_cell.angle_beta   90.00
_cell.angle_gamma   90.00
#
_symmetry.space_group_name_H-M   'P 1'
#
loop_
_entity.id
_entity.type
_entity.pdbx_description
1 polymer ?
#
loop_
_entity_poly.entity_id
_entity_poly.type
_entity_poly.pdbx_seq_one_letter_code
_entity_poly.pdbx_strand_id
1 'polypeptide(L)' 'MVANIAGTSVDTDGNAHSYEGGHYISVVGYRDNGNTVKIADSADPNTASYWISVEHLADWIATRGYATS' A
#
# COMPACT_ATOMS: atom_id res chain seq x y z
N MET A 1 9.23 4.83 4.41
CA MET A 1 8.97 5.58 3.16
C MET A 1 7.51 5.99 3.11
N VAL A 2 7.15 7.03 2.34
CA VAL A 2 5.75 7.39 2.09
C VAL A 2 5.43 7.06 0.62
N ALA A 3 4.28 6.43 0.38
CA ALA A 3 3.82 6.04 -0.94
C ALA A 3 2.51 6.78 -1.29
N ASN A 4 2.39 7.19 -2.56
CA ASN A 4 1.17 7.73 -3.14
C ASN A 4 0.49 6.64 -3.96
N ILE A 5 -0.77 6.35 -3.65
CA ILE A 5 -1.53 5.24 -4.23
C ILE A 5 -2.86 5.74 -4.82
N ALA A 6 -3.48 4.94 -5.68
CA ALA A 6 -4.86 5.10 -6.11
C ALA A 6 -5.49 3.78 -6.52
N GLY A 7 -6.81 3.69 -6.37
CA GLY A 7 -7.58 2.50 -6.69
C GLY A 7 -7.52 1.47 -5.56
N THR A 8 -7.60 0.20 -5.90
CA THR A 8 -7.71 -0.90 -4.92
C THR A 8 -6.48 -1.79 -4.93
N SER A 9 -6.03 -2.20 -3.75
CA SER A 9 -5.07 -3.29 -3.59
C SER A 9 -5.51 -4.26 -2.49
N VAL A 10 -4.86 -5.42 -2.43
CA VAL A 10 -5.21 -6.51 -1.50
C VAL A 10 -4.02 -6.85 -0.62
N ASP A 11 -4.25 -6.88 0.69
CA ASP A 11 -3.24 -7.18 1.71
C ASP A 11 -2.96 -8.70 1.82
N THR A 12 -2.00 -9.09 2.65
CA THR A 12 -1.62 -10.52 2.81
C THR A 12 -2.69 -11.37 3.48
N ASP A 13 -3.67 -10.75 4.13
CA ASP A 13 -4.78 -11.42 4.80
C ASP A 13 -6.02 -11.50 3.87
N GLY A 14 -5.91 -10.97 2.65
CA GLY A 14 -6.97 -10.97 1.64
C GLY A 14 -7.94 -9.79 1.73
N ASN A 15 -7.69 -8.80 2.59
CA ASN A 15 -8.56 -7.63 2.68
C ASN A 15 -8.25 -6.63 1.57
N ALA A 16 -9.31 -6.10 0.96
CA ALA A 16 -9.20 -5.04 -0.04
C ALA A 16 -9.13 -3.67 0.63
N HIS A 17 -8.23 -2.82 0.14
CA HIS A 17 -8.05 -1.44 0.54
C HIS A 17 -8.26 -0.55 -0.69
N SER A 18 -9.26 0.34 -0.67
CA SER A 18 -9.68 1.11 -1.84
C SER A 18 -9.64 2.61 -1.60
N TYR A 19 -8.86 3.32 -2.42
CA TYR A 19 -8.72 4.78 -2.38
C TYR A 19 -8.79 5.36 -3.79
N GLU A 20 -9.99 5.44 -4.37
CA GLU A 20 -10.21 5.88 -5.76
C GLU A 20 -9.69 7.30 -6.03
N GLY A 21 -9.90 8.22 -5.08
CA GLY A 21 -9.40 9.60 -5.17
C GLY A 21 -7.89 9.75 -4.88
N GLY A 22 -7.26 8.70 -4.36
CA GLY A 22 -5.88 8.70 -3.88
C GLY A 22 -5.71 8.76 -2.39
N HIS A 23 -4.54 8.32 -1.95
CA HIS A 23 -4.18 8.32 -0.54
C HIS A 23 -2.66 8.27 -0.36
N TYR A 24 -2.20 8.79 0.76
CA TYR A 24 -0.80 8.66 1.17
C TYR A 24 -0.71 7.69 2.32
N ILE A 25 0.15 6.69 2.16
CA ILE A 25 0.39 5.65 3.16
C ILE A 25 1.86 5.58 3.53
N SER A 26 2.16 5.14 4.75
CA SER A 26 3.54 5.02 5.23
C SER A 26 3.97 3.57 5.35
N VAL A 27 5.09 3.22 4.72
CA VAL A 27 5.76 1.93 4.99
C VAL A 27 6.64 2.08 6.23
N VAL A 28 6.35 1.26 7.23
CA VAL A 28 6.95 1.32 8.58
C VAL A 28 7.68 0.04 8.97
N GLY A 29 7.69 -0.99 8.13
CA GLY A 29 8.40 -2.24 8.40
C GLY A 29 8.50 -3.15 7.18
N TYR A 30 9.42 -4.10 7.25
CA TYR A 30 9.67 -5.13 6.25
C TYR A 30 9.79 -6.49 6.94
N ARG A 31 9.39 -7.56 6.26
CA ARG A 31 9.61 -8.95 6.68
C ARG A 31 9.79 -9.86 5.46
N ASP A 32 9.93 -11.16 5.69
CA ASP A 32 9.99 -12.19 4.62
C ASP A 32 11.07 -11.89 3.58
N ASN A 33 12.29 -11.59 4.04
CA ASN A 33 13.43 -11.15 3.22
C ASN A 33 13.14 -9.89 2.38
N GLY A 34 12.23 -9.04 2.84
CA GLY A 34 11.84 -7.79 2.17
C GLY A 34 10.69 -7.93 1.19
N ASN A 35 10.08 -9.12 1.04
CA ASN A 35 8.98 -9.34 0.09
C ASN A 35 7.63 -8.80 0.61
N THR A 36 7.54 -8.49 1.90
CA THR A 36 6.31 -7.99 2.53
C THR A 36 6.62 -6.72 3.32
N VAL A 37 5.74 -5.72 3.22
CA VAL A 37 5.86 -4.43 3.89
C VAL A 37 4.69 -4.16 4.81
N LYS A 38 4.97 -3.52 5.95
CA LYS A 38 3.94 -3.06 6.88
C LYS A 38 3.55 -1.64 6.51
N ILE A 39 2.27 -1.44 6.25
CA ILE A 39 1.66 -0.14 6.03
C ILE A 39 1.09 0.36 7.34
N ALA A 40 1.37 1.62 7.69
CA ALA A 40 0.59 2.38 8.64
C ALA A 40 -0.35 3.30 7.86
N ASP A 41 -1.65 3.16 8.14
CA ASP A 41 -2.71 3.88 7.46
C ASP A 41 -3.66 4.50 8.49
N SER A 42 -3.72 5.82 8.53
CA SER A 42 -4.55 6.56 9.48
C SER A 42 -5.99 6.75 9.01
N ALA A 43 -6.35 6.31 7.80
CA ALA A 43 -7.69 6.50 7.25
C ALA A 43 -8.73 5.61 7.92
N ASP A 44 -8.34 4.40 8.36
CA ASP A 44 -9.22 3.50 9.12
C ASP A 44 -8.64 3.21 10.52
N PRO A 45 -9.27 3.69 11.61
CA PRO A 45 -8.80 3.41 12.96
C PRO A 45 -8.91 1.92 13.35
N ASN A 46 -9.73 1.13 12.68
CA ASN A 46 -9.85 -0.31 12.91
C ASN A 46 -8.74 -1.11 12.22
N THR A 47 -8.12 -0.55 11.18
CA THR A 47 -7.05 -1.18 10.40
C THR A 47 -5.82 -0.28 10.33
N ALA A 48 -5.41 0.24 11.49
CA ALA A 48 -4.32 1.21 11.62
C ALA A 48 -2.98 0.72 11.02
N SER A 49 -2.81 -0.59 10.85
CA SER A 49 -1.71 -1.14 10.08
C SER A 49 -2.02 -2.52 9.48
N TYR A 50 -1.51 -2.78 8.28
CA TYR A 50 -1.66 -4.06 7.58
C TYR A 50 -0.35 -4.45 6.86
N TRP A 51 -0.24 -5.71 6.46
CA TRP A 51 0.89 -6.22 5.68
C TRP A 51 0.47 -6.43 4.22
N ILE A 52 1.27 -5.98 3.28
CA ILE A 52 1.03 -6.14 1.83
C ILE A 52 2.32 -6.62 1.16
N SER A 53 2.20 -7.39 0.08
CA SER A 53 3.38 -7.77 -0.71
C SER A 53 3.99 -6.54 -1.38
N VAL A 54 5.31 -6.54 -1.56
CA VAL A 54 6.00 -5.46 -2.27
C VAL A 54 5.51 -5.36 -3.72
N GLU A 55 5.17 -6.48 -4.36
CA GLU A 55 4.57 -6.52 -5.69
C GLU A 55 3.24 -5.76 -5.74
N HIS A 56 2.30 -6.09 -4.85
CA HIS A 56 1.00 -5.41 -4.81
C HIS A 56 1.14 -3.92 -4.46
N LEU A 57 2.08 -3.56 -3.57
CA LEU A 57 2.35 -2.15 -3.30
C LEU A 57 2.95 -1.43 -4.52
N ALA A 58 3.89 -2.07 -5.22
CA ALA A 58 4.52 -1.49 -6.40
C ALA A 58 3.50 -1.25 -7.52
N ASP A 59 2.63 -2.22 -7.77
CA ASP A 59 1.53 -2.08 -8.74
C ASP A 59 0.57 -0.98 -8.33
N TRP A 60 0.24 -0.90 -7.03
CA TRP A 60 -0.67 0.13 -6.52
C TRP A 60 -0.10 1.54 -6.55
N ILE A 61 1.22 1.69 -6.44
CA ILE A 61 1.91 2.96 -6.69
C ILE A 61 1.96 3.24 -8.21
N ALA A 62 2.15 2.21 -9.03
CA ALA A 62 2.25 2.35 -10.48
C ALA A 62 0.94 2.79 -11.13
N THR A 63 -0.24 2.53 -10.53
CA THR A 63 -1.52 3.07 -11.03
C THR A 63 -1.55 4.60 -11.05
N ARG A 64 -0.80 5.27 -10.16
CA ARG A 64 -0.61 6.74 -10.18
C ARG A 64 0.35 7.19 -11.28
N GLY A 65 1.19 6.29 -11.79
CA GLY A 65 2.21 6.53 -12.80
C GLY A 65 3.30 7.50 -12.33
N TYR A 66 4.55 7.04 -12.25
CA TYR A 66 5.65 7.90 -12.73
C TYR A 66 5.75 7.66 -14.23
N ALA A 67 4.75 8.12 -14.98
CA ALA A 67 4.87 8.16 -16.43
C ALA A 67 5.91 9.23 -16.75
N THR A 68 7.13 8.82 -17.13
CA THR A 68 7.97 9.73 -17.92
C THR A 68 7.23 9.96 -19.23
N SER A 69 6.91 11.22 -19.50
CA SER A 69 6.84 11.70 -20.88
C SER A 69 8.21 12.22 -21.28
#